data_AF-A0A7R9UAG6-F1
#
_entry.id   AF-A0A7R9UAG6-F1
#
_cell.length_a   1.000
_cell.length_b   1.000
_cell.length_c   1.000
_cell.angle_alpha   90.00
_cell.angle_beta   90.00
_cell.angle_gamma   90.00
#
_symmetry.space_group_name_H-M   'P 1'
#
loop_
_entity.id
_entity.type
_entity.pdbx_description
1 polymer ?
#
loop_
_entity_poly.entity_id
_entity_poly.type
_entity_poly.pdbx_seq_one_letter_code
_entity_poly.pdbx_strand_id
1 'polypeptide(L)'
;PLRLVLALSCVAFADTFVVAPTRFRAPERRFRSARGVDSLQMGIPKLFRWLVDQYPSVSQSVSETLKPGREVDNLYLDLNGILHSMTHGNAEGFVALDEEAMFRRIFQYTDKIYKLVRPRRLLFLAVDGVAPRAKVNQQRSRRFRSSKEAEQMLAELVAQGEEIPDGVERFDSNCITPGTEFMYRLGLAYRKWIQFKMDSDPFWATGSARVVFSGPDVPGEGEHKVMDYIRSARDREKDWRPGMTHCLYGLDADLIMLGLV
;
A
#
# COMPACT_ATOMS: atom_id res chain seq x y z
N PRO A 1 -14.37 -18.13 -12.59
CA PRO A 1 -14.04 -16.68 -12.57
C PRO A 1 -13.80 -16.18 -11.13
N LEU A 2 -12.57 -15.77 -10.83
CA LEU A 2 -12.20 -15.08 -9.60
C LEU A 2 -12.95 -13.74 -9.53
N ARG A 3 -13.65 -13.47 -8.42
CA ARG A 3 -14.24 -12.15 -8.16
C ARG A 3 -13.21 -11.33 -7.38
N LEU A 4 -12.41 -10.57 -8.11
CA LEU A 4 -11.46 -9.63 -7.54
C LEU A 4 -12.21 -8.35 -7.15
N VAL A 5 -12.19 -7.99 -5.86
CA VAL A 5 -12.63 -6.67 -5.40
C VAL A 5 -11.36 -5.84 -5.20
N LEU A 6 -11.05 -4.98 -6.16
CA LEU A 6 -10.00 -3.98 -6.03
C LEU A 6 -10.53 -2.85 -5.15
N ALA A 7 -10.15 -2.85 -3.87
CA ALA A 7 -10.35 -1.73 -2.98
C ALA A 7 -9.09 -0.84 -3.02
N LEU A 8 -8.99 0.00 -4.04
CA LEU A 8 -7.96 1.05 -4.07
C LEU A 8 -8.41 2.19 -3.17
N SER A 9 -7.56 2.55 -2.20
CA SER A 9 -7.81 3.65 -1.27
C SER A 9 -7.82 4.98 -2.02
N CYS A 10 -8.98 5.41 -2.49
CA CYS A 10 -9.27 6.84 -2.62
C CYS A 10 -9.67 7.37 -1.24
N VAL A 11 -8.70 7.56 -0.36
CA VAL A 11 -8.86 8.54 0.73
C VAL A 11 -8.20 9.83 0.25
N ALA A 12 -8.88 10.50 -0.68
CA ALA A 12 -8.68 11.92 -0.90
C ALA A 12 -9.70 12.64 -0.01
N PHE A 13 -9.20 13.22 1.08
CA PHE A 13 -9.91 14.33 1.72
C PHE A 13 -9.86 15.55 0.79
N ALA A 14 -10.91 16.37 0.91
CA ALA A 14 -11.09 17.74 0.40
C ALA A 14 -11.81 17.93 -0.95
N ASP A 15 -13.04 18.43 -0.77
CA ASP A 15 -13.72 19.52 -1.47
C ASP A 15 -14.39 19.30 -2.85
N THR A 16 -15.74 19.28 -2.76
CA THR A 16 -16.73 19.93 -3.64
C THR A 16 -16.26 20.42 -5.00
N PHE A 17 -16.83 19.87 -6.08
CA PHE A 17 -17.48 20.66 -7.14
C PHE A 17 -18.47 19.78 -7.93
N VAL A 18 -19.69 20.29 -8.07
CA VAL A 18 -20.77 19.78 -8.92
C VAL A 18 -20.57 20.33 -10.33
N VAL A 19 -20.56 19.49 -11.38
CA VAL A 19 -20.88 19.92 -12.74
C VAL A 19 -21.68 18.84 -13.49
N ALA A 20 -22.79 19.27 -14.08
CA ALA A 20 -23.81 18.51 -14.82
C ALA A 20 -23.33 17.98 -16.19
N PRO A 21 -24.05 17.05 -16.85
CA PRO A 21 -23.56 16.34 -18.02
C PRO A 21 -23.71 17.17 -19.28
N THR A 22 -22.61 17.38 -20.01
CA THR A 22 -22.67 17.84 -21.41
C THR A 22 -22.20 16.71 -22.32
N ARG A 23 -23.11 16.25 -23.19
CA ARG A 23 -22.77 15.42 -24.35
C ARG A 23 -21.81 16.23 -25.23
N PHE A 24 -20.61 15.72 -25.54
CA PHE A 24 -19.98 16.07 -26.81
C PHE A 24 -18.91 15.08 -27.30
N ARG A 25 -18.85 15.02 -28.63
CA ARG A 25 -18.05 14.22 -29.57
C ARG A 25 -16.54 14.24 -29.27
N ALA A 26 -15.89 13.09 -29.45
CA ALA A 26 -14.43 12.98 -29.42
C ALA A 26 -13.76 13.83 -30.53
N PRO A 27 -12.75 14.65 -30.22
CA PRO A 27 -11.84 15.16 -31.22
C PRO A 27 -10.50 14.40 -31.15
N GLU A 28 -10.04 13.90 -32.30
CA GLU A 28 -8.65 13.51 -32.49
C GLU A 28 -7.74 14.70 -32.15
N ARG A 29 -6.83 14.54 -31.18
CA ARG A 29 -5.73 15.49 -30.98
C ARG A 29 -4.40 14.76 -30.78
N ARG A 30 -3.49 15.04 -31.71
CA ARG A 30 -2.06 14.70 -31.68
C ARG A 30 -1.44 15.10 -30.34
N PHE A 31 -0.70 14.17 -29.73
CA PHE A 31 0.17 14.42 -28.60
C PHE A 31 1.17 15.53 -28.92
N ARG A 32 1.08 16.67 -28.23
CA ARG A 32 2.19 17.62 -28.12
C ARG A 32 2.92 17.34 -26.81
N SER A 33 4.19 16.97 -26.93
CA SER A 33 5.16 16.90 -25.83
C SER A 33 5.27 18.27 -25.18
N ALA A 34 4.78 18.41 -23.95
CA ALA A 34 5.11 19.50 -23.05
C ALA A 34 6.17 19.00 -22.07
N ARG A 35 7.34 19.64 -22.09
CA ARG A 35 8.42 19.44 -21.13
C ARG A 35 7.96 19.94 -19.77
N GLY A 36 7.79 19.04 -18.82
CA GLY A 36 7.53 19.29 -17.41
C GLY A 36 7.88 18.01 -16.66
N VAL A 37 8.70 18.14 -15.62
CA VAL A 37 9.40 17.06 -14.92
C VAL A 37 8.41 15.98 -14.47
N ASP A 38 8.44 14.81 -15.12
CA ASP A 38 7.62 13.66 -14.77
C ASP A 38 8.06 13.15 -13.40
N SER A 39 7.20 13.35 -12.40
CA SER A 39 7.23 12.59 -11.15
C SER A 39 7.11 11.10 -11.50
N LEU A 40 8.23 10.39 -11.42
CA LEU A 40 8.27 8.93 -11.60
C LEU A 40 7.57 8.25 -10.42
N GLN A 41 6.24 8.26 -10.43
CA GLN A 41 5.42 7.29 -9.74
C GLN A 41 5.77 5.90 -10.27
N MET A 42 6.07 4.98 -9.36
CA MET A 42 6.31 3.58 -9.68
C MET A 42 5.00 2.85 -9.99
N GLY A 43 5.08 1.78 -10.76
CA GLY A 43 3.95 1.18 -11.47
C GLY A 43 3.80 1.78 -12.87
N ILE A 44 2.89 1.23 -13.68
CA ILE A 44 2.55 1.80 -14.99
C ILE A 44 1.92 3.19 -14.75
N PRO A 45 2.64 4.30 -15.00
CA PRO A 45 2.18 5.61 -14.55
C PRO A 45 0.83 5.93 -15.17
N LYS A 46 -0.07 6.48 -14.35
CA LYS A 46 -1.42 6.87 -14.77
C LYS A 46 -2.29 5.68 -15.24
N LEU A 47 -1.89 4.42 -15.06
CA LEU A 47 -2.72 3.26 -15.46
C LEU A 47 -4.06 3.27 -14.73
N PHE A 48 -4.05 3.46 -13.41
CA PHE A 48 -5.29 3.53 -12.63
C PHE A 48 -6.21 4.64 -13.14
N ARG A 49 -5.65 5.85 -13.34
CA ARG A 49 -6.40 6.98 -13.88
C ARG A 49 -6.99 6.67 -15.26
N TRP A 50 -6.17 6.15 -16.18
CA TRP A 50 -6.61 5.74 -17.50
C TRP A 50 -7.73 4.69 -17.43
N LEU A 51 -7.60 3.69 -16.56
CA LEU A 51 -8.55 2.61 -16.40
C LEU A 51 -9.89 3.10 -15.82
N VAL A 52 -9.88 4.03 -14.86
CA VAL A 52 -11.08 4.67 -14.33
C VAL A 52 -11.73 5.59 -15.36
N ASP A 53 -10.94 6.34 -16.13
CA ASP A 53 -11.44 7.23 -17.17
C ASP A 53 -12.10 6.44 -18.33
N GLN A 54 -11.54 5.28 -18.70
CA GLN A 54 -12.09 4.42 -19.76
C GLN A 54 -13.24 3.53 -19.26
N TYR A 55 -13.17 3.04 -18.03
CA TYR A 55 -14.14 2.11 -17.46
C TYR A 55 -14.60 2.55 -16.06
N PRO A 56 -15.44 3.59 -15.93
CA PRO A 56 -15.82 4.14 -14.63
C PRO A 56 -16.46 3.13 -13.65
N SER A 57 -17.06 2.06 -14.17
CA SER A 57 -17.71 1.00 -13.38
C SER A 57 -16.76 0.14 -12.54
N VAL A 58 -15.46 0.16 -12.86
CA VAL A 58 -14.43 -0.61 -12.15
C VAL A 58 -14.05 0.01 -10.80
N SER A 59 -14.28 1.31 -10.64
CA SER A 59 -13.95 2.05 -9.42
C SER A 59 -15.22 2.32 -8.62
N GLN A 60 -15.15 2.05 -7.32
CA GLN A 60 -16.26 2.32 -6.41
C GLN A 60 -15.70 2.81 -5.09
N SER A 61 -16.28 3.89 -4.58
CA SER A 61 -15.96 4.36 -3.23
C SER A 61 -16.47 3.37 -2.20
N VAL A 62 -15.62 3.09 -1.21
CA VAL A 62 -15.91 2.23 -0.06
C VAL A 62 -16.27 3.14 1.11
N SER A 63 -17.48 2.98 1.66
CA SER A 63 -17.93 3.66 2.88
C SER A 63 -17.32 3.00 4.14
N GLU A 64 -17.80 3.36 5.33
CA GLU A 64 -17.35 2.77 6.62
C GLU A 64 -17.50 1.25 6.72
N THR A 65 -18.31 0.65 5.86
CA THR A 65 -18.45 -0.80 5.69
C THR A 65 -18.55 -1.13 4.20
N LEU A 66 -18.12 -2.35 3.83
CA LEU A 66 -18.39 -2.90 2.51
C LEU A 66 -19.91 -3.04 2.31
N LYS A 67 -20.39 -2.75 1.10
CA LYS A 67 -21.82 -2.86 0.76
C LYS A 67 -22.34 -4.28 1.06
N PRO A 68 -23.56 -4.43 1.59
CA PRO A 68 -24.19 -5.73 1.77
C PRO A 68 -24.16 -6.56 0.48
N GLY A 69 -23.78 -7.84 0.57
CA GLY A 69 -23.62 -8.73 -0.59
C GLY A 69 -22.23 -8.74 -1.24
N ARG A 70 -21.26 -7.97 -0.72
CA ARG A 70 -19.83 -8.04 -1.12
C ARG A 70 -18.97 -8.63 -0.02
N GLU A 71 -19.20 -9.89 0.24
CA GLU A 71 -18.48 -10.65 1.25
C GLU A 71 -17.11 -11.03 0.69
N VAL A 72 -16.05 -10.72 1.45
CA VAL A 72 -14.67 -11.03 1.08
C VAL A 72 -14.26 -12.30 1.83
N ASP A 73 -13.76 -13.31 1.12
CA ASP A 73 -13.19 -14.50 1.76
C ASP A 73 -11.76 -14.21 2.22
N ASN A 74 -10.95 -13.66 1.31
CA ASN A 74 -9.52 -13.49 1.50
C ASN A 74 -9.11 -12.03 1.31
N LEU A 75 -8.49 -11.43 2.32
CA LEU A 75 -7.87 -10.12 2.27
C LEU A 75 -6.35 -10.26 2.24
N TYR A 76 -5.70 -9.57 1.31
CA TYR A 76 -4.24 -9.51 1.18
C TYR A 76 -3.81 -8.06 1.27
N LEU A 77 -2.91 -7.75 2.21
CA LEU A 77 -2.35 -6.40 2.38
C LEU A 77 -0.89 -6.41 1.97
N ASP A 78 -0.55 -5.63 0.94
CA ASP A 78 0.82 -5.18 0.74
C ASP A 78 1.09 -4.01 1.70
N LEU A 79 1.89 -4.29 2.73
CA LEU A 79 2.15 -3.35 3.80
C LEU A 79 3.10 -2.23 3.39
N ASN A 80 3.87 -2.37 2.31
CA ASN A 80 4.85 -1.35 1.93
C ASN A 80 4.19 0.01 1.66
N GLY A 81 3.06 0.02 0.96
CA GLY A 81 2.29 1.25 0.75
C GLY A 81 1.88 1.90 2.07
N ILE A 82 1.45 1.10 3.05
CA ILE A 82 1.07 1.56 4.39
C ILE A 82 2.30 2.11 5.13
N LEU A 83 3.44 1.41 5.08
CA LEU A 83 4.69 1.84 5.73
C LEU A 83 5.12 3.21 5.22
N HIS A 84 5.12 3.44 3.92
CA HIS A 84 5.46 4.74 3.35
C HIS A 84 4.45 5.83 3.76
N SER A 85 3.14 5.56 3.63
CA SER A 85 2.09 6.55 3.97
C SER A 85 2.07 6.94 5.45
N MET A 86 2.33 6.00 6.36
CA MET A 86 2.22 6.22 7.81
C MET A 86 3.51 6.73 8.47
N THR A 87 4.65 6.68 7.76
CA THR A 87 5.93 7.19 8.26
C THR A 87 6.22 8.60 7.75
N HIS A 88 6.16 8.83 6.44
CA HIS A 88 6.51 10.12 5.82
C HIS A 88 5.50 10.63 4.78
N GLY A 89 4.53 9.80 4.35
CA GLY A 89 3.37 10.24 3.56
C GLY A 89 3.70 11.28 2.47
N ASN A 90 2.87 12.33 2.40
CA ASN A 90 3.14 13.55 1.65
C ASN A 90 3.60 14.68 2.59
N ALA A 91 4.27 14.38 3.70
CA ALA A 91 4.67 15.40 4.65
C ALA A 91 5.70 16.33 3.98
N GLU A 92 5.27 17.55 3.68
CA GLU A 92 6.15 18.65 3.30
C GLU A 92 6.81 19.16 4.59
N GLY A 93 7.96 18.61 4.95
CA GLY A 93 8.73 19.09 6.11
C GLY A 93 9.58 18.05 6.84
N PHE A 94 10.12 18.48 7.98
CA PHE A 94 10.94 17.66 8.86
C PHE A 94 10.08 16.59 9.57
N VAL A 95 10.34 15.31 9.26
CA VAL A 95 9.73 14.18 9.97
C VAL A 95 10.71 13.69 11.04
N ALA A 96 10.35 13.87 12.30
CA ALA A 96 11.10 13.33 13.43
C ALA A 96 11.05 11.79 13.44
N LEU A 97 12.18 11.15 13.75
CA LEU A 97 12.27 9.72 13.97
C LEU A 97 11.66 9.36 15.33
N ASP A 98 10.39 8.95 15.32
CA ASP A 98 9.72 8.30 16.45
C ASP A 98 9.17 6.95 15.97
N GLU A 99 9.98 5.90 16.14
CA GLU A 99 9.63 4.56 15.69
C GLU A 99 8.39 4.01 16.40
N GLU A 100 8.20 4.30 17.69
CA GLU A 100 7.06 3.79 18.45
C GLU A 100 5.75 4.40 17.93
N ALA A 101 5.72 5.72 17.73
CA ALA A 101 4.58 6.39 17.15
C ALA A 101 4.32 5.94 15.70
N MET A 102 5.37 5.73 14.90
CA MET A 102 5.25 5.17 13.54
C MET A 102 4.61 3.78 13.55
N PHE A 103 5.11 2.86 14.37
CA PHE A 103 4.56 1.50 14.49
C PHE A 103 3.12 1.53 14.96
N ARG A 104 2.78 2.38 15.94
CA ARG A 104 1.41 2.54 16.43
C ARG A 104 0.45 2.97 15.31
N ARG A 105 0.84 3.94 14.47
CA ARG A 105 0.05 4.39 13.31
C ARG A 105 -0.15 3.27 12.28
N ILE A 106 0.93 2.55 11.95
CA ILE A 106 0.90 1.41 11.01
C ILE A 106 -0.07 0.31 11.51
N PHE A 107 -0.01 -0.02 12.80
CA PHE A 107 -0.86 -1.03 13.42
C PHE A 107 -2.33 -0.61 13.49
N GLN A 108 -2.60 0.64 13.87
CA GLN A 108 -3.96 1.19 13.86
C GLN A 108 -4.57 1.17 12.45
N TYR A 109 -3.79 1.51 11.43
CA TYR A 109 -4.27 1.49 10.05
C TYR A 109 -4.53 0.06 9.56
N THR A 110 -3.66 -0.89 9.91
CA THR A 110 -3.85 -2.32 9.63
C THR A 110 -5.13 -2.85 10.29
N ASP A 111 -5.36 -2.54 11.57
CA ASP A 111 -6.59 -2.90 12.31
C ASP A 111 -7.84 -2.32 11.66
N LYS A 112 -7.77 -1.05 11.22
CA LYS A 112 -8.85 -0.37 10.52
C LYS A 112 -9.22 -1.08 9.22
N ILE A 113 -8.24 -1.44 8.38
CA ILE A 113 -8.52 -2.16 7.12
C ILE A 113 -9.12 -3.53 7.41
N TYR A 114 -8.56 -4.28 8.37
CA TYR A 114 -9.07 -5.60 8.70
C TYR A 114 -10.52 -5.57 9.17
N LYS A 115 -10.87 -4.62 10.06
CA LYS A 115 -12.24 -4.43 10.58
C LYS A 115 -13.20 -3.83 9.55
N LEU A 116 -12.70 -3.10 8.57
CA LEU A 116 -13.48 -2.55 7.45
C LEU A 116 -13.90 -3.66 6.48
N VAL A 117 -12.95 -4.51 6.08
CA VAL A 117 -13.17 -5.54 5.07
C VAL A 117 -13.85 -6.78 5.66
N ARG A 118 -13.52 -7.14 6.90
CA ARG A 118 -14.06 -8.33 7.61
C ARG A 118 -13.96 -9.61 6.76
N PRO A 119 -12.74 -10.02 6.35
CA PRO A 119 -12.57 -11.21 5.55
C PRO A 119 -13.05 -12.44 6.32
N ARG A 120 -13.62 -13.41 5.60
CA ARG A 120 -14.25 -14.57 6.22
C ARG A 120 -13.35 -15.77 6.43
N ARG A 121 -12.18 -15.78 5.79
CA ARG A 121 -11.31 -16.96 5.73
C ARG A 121 -9.84 -16.62 5.94
N LEU A 122 -9.32 -15.57 5.30
CA LEU A 122 -7.89 -15.27 5.34
C LEU A 122 -7.63 -13.76 5.45
N LEU A 123 -6.70 -13.41 6.33
CA LEU A 123 -5.96 -12.16 6.30
C LEU A 123 -4.48 -12.49 6.03
N PHE A 124 -3.96 -12.08 4.89
CA PHE A 124 -2.55 -12.22 4.53
C PHE A 124 -1.87 -10.85 4.58
N LEU A 125 -0.83 -10.73 5.39
CA LEU A 125 -0.06 -9.51 5.60
C LEU A 125 1.33 -9.70 5.00
N ALA A 126 1.68 -8.92 3.98
CA ALA A 126 2.94 -9.04 3.27
C ALA A 126 3.80 -7.77 3.47
N VAL A 127 5.00 -7.95 4.00
CA VAL A 127 6.06 -6.93 3.99
C VAL A 127 7.06 -7.30 2.90
N ASP A 128 7.66 -6.33 2.21
CA ASP A 128 8.76 -6.64 1.28
C ASP A 128 9.91 -7.34 2.01
N GLY A 129 10.42 -8.40 1.38
CA GLY A 129 11.71 -8.98 1.69
C GLY A 129 12.71 -8.74 0.56
N VAL A 130 13.79 -9.51 0.56
CA VAL A 130 14.83 -9.39 -0.48
C VAL A 130 14.23 -9.64 -1.87
N ALA A 131 14.28 -8.62 -2.72
CA ALA A 131 13.67 -8.63 -4.05
C ALA A 131 14.64 -9.12 -5.15
N PRO A 132 14.14 -9.54 -6.32
CA PRO A 132 14.96 -9.90 -7.48
C PRO A 132 15.82 -8.74 -7.98
N ARG A 133 16.93 -9.07 -8.66
CA ARG A 133 17.89 -8.08 -9.17
C ARG A 133 17.27 -6.98 -10.02
N ALA A 134 16.27 -7.32 -10.84
CA ALA A 134 15.55 -6.35 -11.67
C ALA A 134 14.91 -5.24 -10.82
N LYS A 135 14.19 -5.62 -9.75
CA LYS A 135 13.57 -4.69 -8.81
C LYS A 135 14.62 -3.92 -8.01
N VAL A 136 15.70 -4.57 -7.59
CA VAL A 136 16.79 -3.90 -6.83
C VAL A 136 17.38 -2.74 -7.63
N ASN A 137 17.62 -2.90 -8.93
CA ASN A 137 18.10 -1.81 -9.78
C ASN A 137 17.11 -0.64 -9.82
N GLN A 138 15.80 -0.95 -9.92
CA GLN A 138 14.75 0.06 -9.91
C GLN A 138 14.67 0.79 -8.56
N GLN A 139 14.73 0.05 -7.45
CA GLN A 139 14.75 0.62 -6.09
C GLN A 139 15.99 1.50 -5.87
N ARG A 140 17.18 1.07 -6.32
CA ARG A 140 18.43 1.85 -6.22
C ARG A 140 18.29 3.22 -6.88
N SER A 141 17.77 3.27 -8.10
CA SER A 141 17.58 4.54 -8.83
C SER A 141 16.55 5.47 -8.18
N ARG A 142 15.55 4.93 -7.47
CA ARG A 142 14.62 5.75 -6.69
C ARG A 142 15.29 6.32 -5.44
N ARG A 143 15.96 5.48 -4.66
CA ARG A 143 16.61 5.87 -3.40
C ARG A 143 17.67 6.94 -3.61
N PHE A 144 18.45 6.82 -4.69
CA PHE A 144 19.43 7.84 -5.03
C PHE A 144 18.80 9.20 -5.33
N ARG A 145 17.64 9.22 -6.00
CA ARG A 145 16.90 10.46 -6.27
C ARG A 145 16.28 11.05 -5.01
N SER A 146 15.62 10.23 -4.19
CA SER A 146 14.98 10.71 -2.95
C SER A 146 16.00 11.26 -1.96
N SER A 147 17.20 10.67 -1.85
CA SER A 147 18.27 11.23 -1.02
C SER A 147 18.75 12.59 -1.53
N LYS A 148 18.88 12.76 -2.85
CA LYS A 148 19.26 14.04 -3.45
C LYS A 148 18.18 15.12 -3.28
N GLU A 149 16.92 14.76 -3.48
CA GLU A 149 15.77 15.65 -3.27
C GLU A 149 15.65 16.06 -1.79
N ALA A 150 15.90 15.12 -0.86
CA ALA A 150 15.90 15.38 0.57
C ALA A 150 17.04 16.31 1.03
N GLU A 151 18.20 16.25 0.37
CA GLU A 151 19.34 17.15 0.60
C GLU A 151 19.05 18.55 0.04
N GLN A 152 18.48 18.63 -1.15
CA GLN A 152 18.07 19.90 -1.78
C GLN A 152 17.01 20.62 -0.95
N MET A 153 15.97 19.90 -0.50
CA MET A 153 14.92 20.45 0.37
C MET A 153 15.50 20.97 1.69
N LEU A 154 16.47 20.26 2.29
CA LEU A 154 17.11 20.72 3.51
C LEU A 154 17.92 22.01 3.28
N ALA A 155 18.65 22.10 2.17
CA ALA A 155 19.40 23.29 1.80
C ALA A 155 18.48 24.50 1.56
N GLU A 156 17.31 24.28 0.96
CA GLU A 156 16.30 25.31 0.76
C GLU A 156 15.68 25.80 2.08
N LEU A 157 15.36 24.90 3.01
CA LEU A 157 14.85 25.27 4.35
C LEU A 157 15.87 26.11 5.13
N VAL A 158 17.14 25.71 5.11
CA VAL A 158 18.23 26.48 5.74
C VAL A 158 18.38 27.86 5.08
N ALA A 159 18.27 27.94 3.76
CA ALA A 159 18.32 29.22 3.03
C ALA A 159 17.13 30.13 3.34
N GLN A 160 15.97 29.56 3.69
CA GLN A 160 14.77 30.30 4.12
C GLN A 160 14.82 30.73 5.60
N GLY A 161 15.86 30.32 6.34
CA GLY A 161 16.05 30.68 7.74
C GLY A 161 15.19 29.87 8.71
N GLU A 162 14.67 28.71 8.30
CA GLU A 162 14.00 27.81 9.23
C GLU A 162 15.02 27.11 10.13
N GLU A 163 14.76 27.13 11.44
CA GLU A 163 15.58 26.41 12.42
C GLU A 163 15.28 24.91 12.33
N ILE A 164 16.31 24.13 12.00
CA ILE A 164 16.24 22.68 12.13
C ILE A 164 16.22 22.37 13.63
N PRO A 165 15.25 21.58 14.13
CA PRO A 165 15.20 21.25 15.55
C PRO A 165 16.48 20.56 16.01
N ASP A 166 17.25 21.22 16.88
CA ASP A 166 18.48 20.66 17.43
C ASP A 166 18.17 19.39 18.25
N GLY A 167 18.93 18.33 17.98
CA GLY A 167 18.83 17.06 18.71
C GLY A 167 17.71 16.12 18.28
N VAL A 168 16.93 16.45 17.24
CA VAL A 168 15.93 15.53 16.67
C VAL A 168 16.50 14.86 15.42
N GLU A 169 16.57 13.54 15.40
CA GLU A 169 16.96 12.80 14.20
C GLU A 169 15.84 12.82 13.16
N ARG A 170 16.20 13.14 11.91
CA ARG A 170 15.29 13.07 10.78
C ARG A 170 15.06 11.61 10.38
N PHE A 171 13.81 11.25 10.10
CA PHE A 171 13.48 9.95 9.53
C PHE A 171 14.02 9.81 8.09
N ASP A 172 14.90 8.83 7.86
CA ASP A 172 15.35 8.42 6.52
C ASP A 172 14.46 7.29 5.98
N SER A 173 13.67 7.57 4.94
CA SER A 173 12.78 6.59 4.33
C SER A 173 13.51 5.41 3.67
N ASN A 174 14.81 5.52 3.40
CA ASN A 174 15.62 4.39 2.94
C ASN A 174 15.72 3.28 3.98
N CYS A 175 15.42 3.55 5.26
CA CYS A 175 15.36 2.52 6.29
C CYS A 175 14.23 1.50 6.02
N ILE A 176 13.24 1.82 5.18
CA ILE A 176 12.20 0.89 4.70
C ILE A 176 12.80 0.00 3.59
N THR A 177 13.75 -0.83 3.99
CA THR A 177 14.45 -1.78 3.13
C THR A 177 14.72 -3.06 3.93
N PRO A 178 14.44 -4.25 3.37
CA PRO A 178 14.81 -5.50 4.01
C PRO A 178 16.29 -5.52 4.41
N GLY A 179 16.59 -5.97 5.63
CA GLY A 179 17.96 -6.04 6.16
C GLY A 179 18.39 -4.83 7.00
N THR A 180 17.56 -3.79 7.12
CA THR A 180 17.79 -2.69 8.07
C THR A 180 17.30 -3.05 9.47
N GLU A 181 17.89 -2.42 10.48
CA GLU A 181 17.47 -2.57 11.88
C GLU A 181 16.01 -2.13 12.11
N PHE A 182 15.57 -1.09 11.39
CA PHE A 182 14.18 -0.63 11.40
C PHE A 182 13.21 -1.74 10.94
N MET A 183 13.48 -2.38 9.79
CA MET A 183 12.61 -3.45 9.27
C MET A 183 12.65 -4.70 10.15
N TYR A 184 13.81 -5.01 10.74
CA TYR A 184 13.92 -6.10 11.72
C TYR A 184 13.03 -5.86 12.95
N ARG A 185 13.15 -4.68 13.58
CA ARG A 185 12.32 -4.28 14.72
C ARG A 185 10.84 -4.22 14.36
N LEU A 186 10.49 -3.67 13.19
CA LEU A 186 9.12 -3.66 12.66
C LEU A 186 8.55 -5.08 12.54
N GLY A 187 9.31 -6.03 11.99
CA GLY A 187 8.89 -7.42 11.83
C GLY A 187 8.66 -8.14 13.17
N LEU A 188 9.50 -7.86 14.18
CA LEU A 188 9.28 -8.35 15.55
C LEU A 188 8.06 -7.71 16.20
N ALA A 189 7.91 -6.38 16.06
CA ALA A 189 6.79 -5.63 16.61
C ALA A 189 5.46 -6.09 16.01
N TYR A 190 5.39 -6.33 14.69
CA TYR A 190 4.20 -6.87 14.02
C TYR A 190 3.80 -8.23 14.57
N ARG A 191 4.74 -9.16 14.74
CA ARG A 191 4.47 -10.48 15.30
C ARG A 191 3.89 -10.38 16.71
N LYS A 192 4.52 -9.57 17.58
CA LYS A 192 4.03 -9.33 18.95
C LYS A 192 2.66 -8.65 18.96
N TRP A 193 2.46 -7.67 18.09
CA TRP A 193 1.20 -6.94 17.98
C TRP A 193 0.06 -7.83 17.51
N ILE A 194 0.29 -8.68 16.49
CA ILE A 194 -0.72 -9.66 16.04
C ILE A 194 -1.08 -10.59 17.19
N GLN A 195 -0.10 -11.14 17.92
CA GLN A 195 -0.37 -12.00 19.07
C GLN A 195 -1.21 -11.28 20.12
N PHE A 196 -0.81 -10.05 20.50
CA PHE A 196 -1.58 -9.22 21.43
C PHE A 196 -3.01 -9.00 20.96
N LYS A 197 -3.24 -8.77 19.66
CA LYS A 197 -4.58 -8.60 19.10
C LYS A 197 -5.39 -9.89 19.13
N MET A 198 -4.78 -11.03 18.83
CA MET A 198 -5.43 -12.35 18.97
C MET A 198 -5.84 -12.65 20.41
N ASP A 199 -5.11 -12.15 21.41
CA ASP A 199 -5.40 -12.38 22.83
C ASP A 199 -6.40 -11.37 23.41
N SER A 200 -6.40 -10.12 22.92
CA SER A 200 -7.14 -9.01 23.53
C SER A 200 -8.36 -8.52 22.76
N ASP A 201 -8.40 -8.70 21.44
CA ASP A 201 -9.48 -8.19 20.58
C ASP A 201 -10.35 -9.35 20.10
N PRO A 202 -11.63 -9.44 20.54
CA PRO A 202 -12.53 -10.52 20.12
C PRO A 202 -12.66 -10.65 18.60
N PHE A 203 -12.59 -9.55 17.83
CA PHE A 203 -12.68 -9.61 16.38
C PHE A 203 -11.50 -10.36 15.74
N TRP A 204 -10.32 -10.28 16.36
CA TRP A 204 -9.14 -11.02 15.92
C TRP A 204 -9.18 -12.45 16.47
N ALA A 205 -9.54 -12.62 17.74
CA ALA A 205 -9.55 -13.91 18.43
C ALA A 205 -10.58 -14.90 17.85
N THR A 206 -11.82 -14.44 17.66
CA THR A 206 -12.96 -15.27 17.23
C THR A 206 -13.43 -14.95 15.81
N GLY A 207 -12.74 -14.02 15.13
CA GLY A 207 -12.94 -13.77 13.71
C GLY A 207 -12.73 -15.04 12.89
N SER A 208 -13.47 -15.18 11.79
CA SER A 208 -13.39 -16.39 10.96
C SER A 208 -12.15 -16.45 10.07
N ALA A 209 -11.33 -15.39 10.04
CA ALA A 209 -10.14 -15.33 9.21
C ALA A 209 -8.88 -15.85 9.92
N ARG A 210 -8.19 -16.80 9.27
CA ARG A 210 -6.81 -17.15 9.62
C ARG A 210 -5.88 -16.00 9.25
N VAL A 211 -5.01 -15.60 10.17
CA VAL A 211 -4.00 -14.57 9.94
C VAL A 211 -2.69 -15.22 9.50
N VAL A 212 -2.11 -14.72 8.41
CA VAL A 212 -0.77 -15.10 7.91
C VAL A 212 0.07 -13.85 7.80
N PHE A 213 1.23 -13.84 8.44
CA PHE A 213 2.18 -12.74 8.35
C PHE A 213 3.46 -13.20 7.62
N SER A 214 3.74 -12.58 6.48
CA SER A 214 4.97 -12.75 5.72
C SER A 214 5.85 -11.52 5.93
N GLY A 215 6.76 -11.62 6.90
CA GLY A 215 7.66 -10.55 7.30
C GLY A 215 8.78 -10.22 6.31
N PRO A 216 9.63 -9.23 6.66
CA PRO A 216 10.78 -8.80 5.85
C PRO A 216 11.91 -9.85 5.80
N ASP A 217 11.89 -10.81 6.71
CA ASP A 217 12.77 -11.98 6.77
C ASP A 217 12.44 -13.04 5.70
N VAL A 218 11.24 -13.01 5.13
CA VAL A 218 10.84 -13.88 4.02
C VAL A 218 11.28 -13.24 2.70
N PRO A 219 12.03 -13.91 1.80
CA PRO A 219 12.41 -13.34 0.51
C PRO A 219 11.21 -13.04 -0.39
N GLY A 220 11.37 -12.08 -1.32
CA GLY A 220 10.36 -11.70 -2.31
C GLY A 220 9.63 -10.40 -1.98
N GLU A 221 9.10 -9.78 -3.03
CA GLU A 221 8.27 -8.58 -2.97
C GLU A 221 6.89 -8.91 -2.41
N GLY A 222 6.25 -7.97 -1.71
CA GLY A 222 4.97 -8.13 -1.03
C GLY A 222 3.87 -8.61 -1.98
N GLU A 223 3.70 -7.93 -3.12
CA GLU A 223 2.76 -8.32 -4.18
C GLU A 223 3.02 -9.72 -4.74
N HIS A 224 4.29 -10.10 -4.92
CA HIS A 224 4.66 -11.43 -5.42
C HIS A 224 4.45 -12.53 -4.39
N LYS A 225 4.75 -12.26 -3.10
CA LYS A 225 4.42 -13.17 -1.99
C LYS A 225 2.92 -13.45 -1.91
N VAL A 226 2.10 -12.42 -2.07
CA VAL A 226 0.63 -12.55 -2.14
C VAL A 226 0.23 -13.47 -3.31
N MET A 227 0.79 -13.22 -4.50
CA MET A 227 0.45 -14.00 -5.69
C MET A 227 0.92 -15.45 -5.62
N ASP A 228 2.11 -15.70 -5.09
CA ASP A 228 2.63 -17.06 -4.83
C ASP A 228 1.76 -17.79 -3.80
N TYR A 229 1.29 -17.07 -2.77
CA TYR A 229 0.35 -17.62 -1.82
C TYR A 229 -0.97 -18.02 -2.50
N ILE A 230 -1.57 -17.15 -3.31
CA ILE A 230 -2.83 -17.43 -4.02
C ILE A 230 -2.67 -18.66 -4.94
N ARG A 231 -1.60 -18.71 -5.74
CA ARG A 231 -1.32 -19.84 -6.64
C ARG A 231 -1.16 -21.14 -5.89
N SER A 232 -0.37 -21.15 -4.82
CA SER A 232 -0.14 -22.37 -4.04
C SER A 232 -1.35 -22.77 -3.19
N ALA A 233 -2.17 -21.82 -2.73
CA ALA A 233 -3.37 -22.08 -1.95
C ALA A 233 -4.41 -22.86 -2.76
N ARG A 234 -4.53 -22.59 -4.07
CA ARG A 234 -5.43 -23.33 -4.98
C ARG A 234 -5.19 -24.84 -4.94
N ASP A 235 -3.93 -25.25 -4.87
CA ASP A 235 -3.54 -26.65 -4.96
C ASP A 235 -3.38 -27.29 -3.56
N ARG A 236 -3.02 -26.48 -2.55
CA ARG A 236 -2.71 -26.95 -1.18
C ARG A 236 -3.90 -26.93 -0.22
N GLU A 237 -4.80 -25.95 -0.34
CA GLU A 237 -5.86 -25.75 0.65
C GLU A 237 -7.10 -26.60 0.31
N LYS A 238 -7.46 -27.52 1.20
CA LYS A 238 -8.58 -28.47 1.00
C LYS A 238 -9.94 -27.79 0.85
N ASP A 239 -10.09 -26.65 1.49
CA ASP A 239 -11.29 -25.84 1.52
C ASP A 239 -11.27 -24.72 0.46
N TRP A 240 -10.31 -24.76 -0.48
CA TRP A 240 -10.33 -23.91 -1.66
C TRP A 240 -11.56 -24.21 -2.53
N ARG A 241 -12.26 -23.17 -2.99
CA ARG A 241 -13.44 -23.30 -3.85
C ARG A 241 -13.41 -22.31 -4.99
N PRO A 242 -13.77 -22.72 -6.22
CA PRO A 242 -14.01 -21.78 -7.30
C PRO A 242 -15.08 -20.75 -6.89
N GLY A 243 -14.78 -19.46 -7.04
CA GLY A 243 -15.70 -18.37 -6.71
C GLY A 243 -15.46 -17.68 -5.37
N MET A 244 -14.37 -18.00 -4.66
CA MET A 244 -13.91 -17.16 -3.54
C MET A 244 -13.69 -15.71 -3.98
N THR A 245 -14.01 -14.78 -3.09
CA THR A 245 -13.77 -13.35 -3.28
C THR A 245 -12.42 -12.97 -2.68
N HIS A 246 -11.58 -12.33 -3.49
CA HIS A 246 -10.25 -11.87 -3.11
C HIS A 246 -10.20 -10.35 -3.11
N CYS A 247 -9.69 -9.76 -2.03
CA CYS A 247 -9.47 -8.34 -1.89
C CYS A 247 -7.97 -8.09 -1.71
N LEU A 248 -7.35 -7.37 -2.65
CA LEU A 248 -5.96 -6.97 -2.55
C LEU A 248 -5.91 -5.48 -2.26
N TYR A 249 -5.14 -5.12 -1.24
CA TYR A 249 -4.86 -3.74 -0.88
C TYR A 249 -3.40 -3.44 -1.19
N GLY A 250 -3.19 -2.39 -1.98
CA GLY A 250 -1.89 -1.81 -2.24
C GLY A 250 -2.00 -0.64 -3.22
N LEU A 251 -0.90 0.09 -3.38
CA LEU A 251 -0.85 1.32 -4.19
C LEU A 251 -0.28 1.10 -5.59
N ASP A 252 0.39 -0.03 -5.81
CA ASP A 252 1.08 -0.32 -7.06
C ASP A 252 0.09 -0.78 -8.13
N ALA A 253 0.22 -0.20 -9.34
CA ALA A 253 -0.63 -0.54 -10.48
C ALA A 253 -0.43 -1.99 -10.95
N ASP A 254 0.72 -2.58 -10.61
CA ASP A 254 1.09 -3.94 -10.94
C ASP A 254 0.16 -4.95 -10.25
N LEU A 255 -0.41 -4.61 -9.09
CA LEU A 255 -1.44 -5.41 -8.40
C LEU A 255 -2.71 -5.62 -9.24
N ILE A 256 -3.10 -4.64 -10.06
CA ILE A 256 -4.26 -4.78 -10.96
C ILE A 256 -3.94 -5.84 -12.02
N MET A 257 -2.75 -5.77 -12.61
CA MET A 257 -2.32 -6.71 -13.64
C MET A 257 -2.14 -8.11 -13.07
N LEU A 258 -1.49 -8.23 -11.91
CA LEU A 258 -1.31 -9.49 -11.21
C LEU A 258 -2.66 -10.12 -10.79
N GLY A 259 -3.68 -9.32 -10.47
CA GLY A 259 -5.01 -9.82 -10.15
C GLY A 259 -5.81 -10.35 -11.35
N LEU A 260 -5.40 -10.03 -12.58
CA LEU A 260 -6.02 -10.49 -13.82
C LEU A 260 -5.41 -11.80 -14.36
N VAL A 261 -4.22 -12.16 -13.90
CA VAL A 261 -3.42 -13.32 -14.36
C VAL A 261 -3.53 -14.48 -13.38
#